data_AF-A0A969VAH7-F1
#
_entry.id   AF-A0A969VAH7-F1
#
_cell.length_a   1.000
_cell.length_b   1.000
_cell.length_c   1.000
_cell.angle_alpha   90.00
_cell.angle_beta   90.00
_cell.angle_gamma   90.00
#
_symmetry.space_group_name_H-M   'P 1'
#
loop_
_entity.id
_entity.type
_entity.pdbx_description
1 polymer ?
#
loop_
_entity_poly.entity_id
_entity_poly.type
_entity_poly.pdbx_seq_one_letter_code
_entity_poly.pdbx_strand_id
1 'polypeptide(L)'
;MTQDAIFSPFFATVFLTLVVWVYMYIRRISFITSKKLGQKDFAVPGALAQISPPSVSNPSDNLKNLFEIPIIFYALVLYLFITKQVDAVYVNAAWVFVVFRALHSAVHCTFNLIILRFYLYLFSTLAVWFIAIRAAIIHFGT
;
A
#
# COMPACT_ATOMS: atom_id res chain seq x y z
N MET A 1 -17.58 14.60 14.11
CA MET A 1 -16.54 14.58 13.06
C MET A 1 -17.24 14.59 11.70
N THR A 2 -16.67 15.27 10.70
CA THR A 2 -17.29 15.33 9.37
C THR A 2 -17.05 14.02 8.60
N GLN A 3 -17.99 13.61 7.75
CA GLN A 3 -17.93 12.32 7.04
C GLN A 3 -16.78 12.27 6.03
N ASP A 4 -16.46 13.40 5.40
CA ASP A 4 -15.40 13.57 4.42
C ASP A 4 -13.99 13.44 5.02
N ALA A 5 -13.83 13.54 6.35
CA ALA A 5 -12.54 13.41 7.02
C ALA A 5 -11.85 12.05 6.77
N ILE A 6 -12.63 11.00 6.45
CA ILE A 6 -12.10 9.68 6.08
C ILE A 6 -11.44 9.66 4.70
N PHE A 7 -11.68 10.67 3.86
CA PHE A 7 -11.04 10.77 2.55
C PHE A 7 -9.60 11.28 2.61
N SER A 8 -9.20 11.97 3.68
CA SER A 8 -7.79 12.36 3.85
C SER A 8 -6.84 11.15 3.88
N PRO A 9 -7.06 10.13 4.72
CA PRO A 9 -6.22 8.92 4.69
C PRO A 9 -6.44 8.07 3.44
N PHE A 10 -7.62 8.13 2.80
CA PHE A 10 -7.88 7.53 1.49
C PHE A 10 -6.92 8.07 0.43
N PHE A 11 -6.92 9.38 0.21
CA PHE A 11 -6.06 10.01 -0.79
C PHE A 11 -4.58 9.89 -0.43
N ALA A 12 -4.22 9.94 0.85
CA ALA A 12 -2.84 9.72 1.27
C ALA A 12 -2.32 8.33 0.84
N THR A 13 -3.13 7.28 0.95
CA THR A 13 -2.76 5.94 0.47
C THR A 13 -2.68 5.89 -1.05
N VAL A 14 -3.61 6.56 -1.76
CA VAL A 14 -3.58 6.63 -3.24
C VAL A 14 -2.30 7.30 -3.72
N PHE A 15 -1.94 8.45 -3.15
CA PHE A 15 -0.72 9.15 -3.50
C PHE A 15 0.53 8.34 -3.14
N LEU A 16 0.54 7.62 -2.02
CA LEU A 16 1.63 6.70 -1.70
C LEU A 16 1.83 5.65 -2.80
N THR A 17 0.75 5.04 -3.28
CA THR A 17 0.80 4.08 -4.39
C THR A 17 1.34 4.71 -5.67
N LEU A 18 0.90 5.92 -6.01
CA LEU A 18 1.40 6.64 -7.19
C LEU A 18 2.89 6.99 -7.06
N VAL A 19 3.33 7.42 -5.88
CA VAL A 19 4.74 7.73 -5.62
C VAL A 19 5.62 6.48 -5.78
N VAL A 20 5.21 5.35 -5.19
CA VAL A 20 5.93 4.08 -5.33
C VAL A 20 5.93 3.60 -6.78
N TRP A 21 4.82 3.78 -7.50
CA TRP A 21 4.71 3.44 -8.92
C TRP A 21 5.71 4.24 -9.76
N VAL A 22 5.76 5.57 -9.59
CA VAL A 22 6.72 6.43 -10.28
C VAL A 22 8.15 6.03 -9.94
N TYR A 23 8.45 5.82 -8.65
CA TYR A 23 9.77 5.40 -8.19
C TYR A 23 10.20 4.07 -8.81
N MET A 24 9.32 3.07 -8.85
CA MET A 24 9.58 1.80 -9.52
C MET A 24 9.89 1.99 -11.00
N TYR A 25 9.10 2.78 -11.73
CA TYR A 25 9.32 3.02 -13.16
C TYR A 25 10.67 3.70 -13.43
N ILE A 26 11.05 4.70 -12.64
CA ILE A 26 12.36 5.36 -12.76
C ILE A 26 13.48 4.34 -12.62
N ARG A 27 13.45 3.49 -11.59
CA ARG A 27 14.47 2.47 -11.33
C ARG A 27 14.51 1.41 -12.43
N ARG A 28 13.34 0.98 -12.90
CA ARG A 28 13.18 -0.05 -13.92
C ARG A 28 13.67 0.43 -15.29
N ILE A 29 13.25 1.62 -15.73
CA ILE A 29 13.67 2.19 -17.02
C ILE A 29 15.18 2.43 -17.01
N SER A 30 15.72 3.04 -15.94
CA SER A 30 17.16 3.27 -15.80
C SER A 30 17.97 1.98 -15.93
N PHE A 31 17.52 0.88 -15.31
CA PHE A 31 18.16 -0.42 -15.41
C PHE A 31 18.12 -1.01 -16.83
N ILE A 32 16.96 -0.96 -17.48
CA ILE A 32 16.77 -1.47 -18.85
C ILE A 32 17.69 -0.71 -19.83
N THR A 33 17.70 0.62 -19.75
CA THR A 33 18.51 1.46 -20.64
C THR A 33 20.02 1.28 -20.38
N SER A 34 20.45 1.21 -19.11
CA SER A 34 21.86 1.02 -18.75
C SER A 34 22.40 -0.33 -19.20
N LYS A 35 21.60 -1.40 -19.11
CA LYS A 35 21.99 -2.76 -19.51
C LYS A 35 21.70 -3.06 -20.99
N LYS A 36 21.16 -2.10 -21.74
CA LYS A 36 20.74 -2.25 -23.16
C LYS A 36 19.89 -3.50 -23.39
N LEU A 37 19.01 -3.81 -22.43
CA LEU A 37 18.19 -5.01 -22.46
C LEU A 37 17.10 -4.85 -23.52
N GLY A 38 16.94 -5.85 -24.38
CA GLY A 38 15.99 -5.84 -25.49
C GLY A 38 14.61 -6.39 -25.10
N GLN A 39 13.61 -6.25 -25.98
CA GLN A 39 12.26 -6.81 -25.75
C GLN A 39 12.28 -8.32 -25.49
N LYS A 40 13.22 -9.06 -26.09
CA LYS A 40 13.35 -10.51 -25.90
C LYS A 40 13.77 -10.89 -24.48
N ASP A 41 14.49 -10.01 -23.78
CA ASP A 41 15.00 -10.26 -22.43
C ASP A 41 13.91 -10.15 -21.35
N PHE A 42 12.73 -9.62 -21.70
CA PHE A 42 11.58 -9.45 -20.81
C PHE A 42 10.26 -9.94 -21.39
N ALA A 43 10.31 -10.73 -22.47
CA ALA A 43 9.13 -11.29 -23.11
C ALA A 43 8.34 -12.23 -22.17
N VAL A 44 9.02 -12.80 -21.16
CA VAL A 44 8.41 -13.64 -20.13
C VAL A 44 8.08 -12.79 -18.89
N PRO A 45 6.82 -12.83 -18.40
CA PRO A 45 6.44 -12.17 -17.16
C PRO A 45 7.37 -12.57 -16.01
N GLY A 46 7.98 -11.59 -15.33
CA GLY A 46 8.86 -11.83 -14.19
C GLY A 46 10.35 -12.04 -14.53
N ALA A 47 10.73 -12.21 -15.79
CA ALA A 47 12.15 -12.33 -16.19
C ALA A 47 12.99 -11.12 -15.74
N LEU A 48 12.42 -9.91 -15.87
CA LEU A 48 13.04 -8.68 -15.39
C LEU A 48 13.31 -8.69 -13.87
N ALA A 49 12.43 -9.30 -13.08
CA ALA A 49 12.60 -9.37 -11.63
C ALA A 49 13.73 -10.35 -11.25
N GLN A 50 13.94 -11.42 -12.01
CA GLN A 50 15.01 -12.38 -11.76
C GLN A 50 16.40 -11.84 -12.11
N ILE A 51 16.50 -11.02 -13.17
CA ILE A 51 17.79 -10.49 -13.62
C ILE A 51 18.14 -9.13 -13.00
N SER A 52 17.16 -8.45 -12.38
CA SER A 52 17.36 -7.13 -11.82
C SER A 52 17.88 -7.21 -10.37
N PRO A 53 18.77 -6.28 -9.96
CA PRO A 53 19.24 -6.24 -8.60
C PRO A 53 18.08 -5.92 -7.65
N PRO A 54 18.19 -6.27 -6.34
CA PRO A 54 17.14 -5.99 -5.35
C PRO A 54 16.65 -4.54 -5.36
N SER A 55 17.55 -3.59 -5.63
CA SER A 55 17.23 -2.17 -5.67
C SER A 55 16.26 -1.75 -6.82
N VAL A 56 16.04 -2.63 -7.81
CA VAL A 56 15.11 -2.45 -8.93
C VAL A 56 13.87 -3.34 -8.79
N SER A 57 14.01 -4.54 -8.21
CA SER A 57 12.88 -5.45 -7.97
C SER A 57 12.04 -5.03 -6.74
N ASN A 58 12.69 -4.58 -5.66
CA ASN A 58 12.02 -4.24 -4.40
C ASN A 58 10.86 -3.23 -4.55
N PRO A 59 11.00 -2.11 -5.30
CA PRO A 59 9.88 -1.19 -5.50
C PRO A 59 8.70 -1.83 -6.24
N SER A 60 8.97 -2.77 -7.14
CA SER A 60 7.93 -3.51 -7.87
C SER A 60 7.16 -4.46 -6.96
N ASP A 61 7.84 -5.10 -6.02
CA ASP A 61 7.18 -6.00 -5.08
C ASP A 61 6.43 -5.24 -3.99
N ASN A 62 6.96 -4.09 -3.55
CA ASN A 62 6.22 -3.18 -2.69
C ASN A 62 4.96 -2.63 -3.36
N LEU A 63 5.01 -2.31 -4.66
CA LEU A 63 3.84 -1.87 -5.41
C LEU A 63 2.75 -2.94 -5.44
N LYS A 64 3.11 -4.22 -5.67
CA LYS A 64 2.13 -5.33 -5.60
C LYS A 64 1.49 -5.41 -4.20
N ASN A 65 2.29 -5.29 -3.14
CA ASN A 65 1.77 -5.31 -1.77
C ASN A 65 0.85 -4.13 -1.44
N LEU A 66 1.03 -2.98 -2.10
CA LEU A 66 0.11 -1.84 -2.02
C LEU A 66 -1.24 -2.08 -2.72
N PHE A 67 -1.38 -3.15 -3.51
CA PHE A 67 -2.66 -3.58 -4.10
C PHE A 67 -3.27 -4.81 -3.41
N GLU A 68 -2.78 -5.23 -2.25
CA GLU A 68 -3.40 -6.32 -1.48
C GLU A 68 -4.34 -5.75 -0.41
N ILE A 69 -3.82 -5.48 0.79
CA ILE A 69 -4.60 -4.96 1.92
C ILE A 69 -5.19 -3.56 1.65
N PRO A 70 -4.53 -2.62 0.94
CA PRO A 70 -5.11 -1.30 0.71
C PRO A 70 -6.40 -1.33 -0.10
N ILE A 71 -6.65 -2.35 -0.92
CA ILE A 71 -7.93 -2.51 -1.62
C ILE A 71 -9.07 -2.72 -0.61
N ILE A 72 -8.85 -3.55 0.41
CA ILE A 72 -9.82 -3.78 1.49
C ILE A 72 -10.03 -2.48 2.27
N PHE A 73 -8.95 -1.75 2.57
CA PHE A 73 -9.04 -0.44 3.22
C PHE A 73 -9.91 0.55 2.41
N TYR A 74 -9.69 0.68 1.10
CA TYR A 74 -10.51 1.55 0.26
C TYR A 74 -11.99 1.16 0.27
N ALA A 75 -12.29 -0.15 0.20
CA ALA A 75 -13.66 -0.64 0.29
C ALA A 75 -14.33 -0.27 1.63
N LEU A 76 -13.61 -0.45 2.74
CA LEU A 76 -14.12 -0.11 4.08
C LEU A 76 -14.33 1.41 4.24
N VAL A 77 -13.42 2.23 3.72
CA VAL A 77 -13.56 3.69 3.76
C VAL A 77 -14.82 4.15 3.01
N LEU A 78 -15.04 3.62 1.80
CA LEU A 78 -16.24 3.92 1.02
C LEU A 78 -17.51 3.41 1.71
N TYR A 79 -17.47 2.21 2.29
CA TYR A 79 -18.57 1.66 3.08
C TYR A 79 -18.95 2.56 4.27
N LEU A 80 -17.96 3.01 5.04
CA LEU A 80 -18.18 3.86 6.22
C LEU A 80 -18.77 5.21 5.82
N PHE A 81 -18.31 5.78 4.71
CA PHE A 81 -18.84 7.03 4.18
C PHE A 81 -20.31 6.89 3.73
N ILE A 82 -20.64 5.83 2.99
CA ILE A 82 -22.01 5.59 2.48
C ILE A 82 -22.98 5.31 3.62
N THR A 83 -22.57 4.54 4.63
CA THR A 83 -23.40 4.23 5.79
C THR A 83 -23.46 5.37 6.81
N LYS A 84 -22.76 6.48 6.54
CA LYS A 84 -22.67 7.66 7.42
C LYS A 84 -22.14 7.34 8.83
N GLN A 85 -21.32 6.31 8.96
CA GLN A 85 -20.79 5.82 10.24
C GLN A 85 -19.40 6.39 10.57
N VAL A 86 -18.90 7.35 9.80
CA VAL A 86 -17.56 7.91 10.01
C VAL A 86 -17.48 8.64 11.36
N ASP A 87 -16.49 8.26 12.18
CA ASP A 87 -16.20 8.83 13.48
C ASP A 87 -14.69 8.96 13.76
N ALA A 88 -14.34 9.67 14.84
CA ALA A 88 -12.94 9.96 15.18
C ALA A 88 -12.09 8.70 15.33
N VAL A 89 -12.69 7.60 15.78
CA VAL A 89 -12.00 6.32 15.96
C VAL A 89 -11.64 5.71 14.59
N TYR A 90 -12.55 5.73 13.61
CA TYR A 90 -12.28 5.27 12.26
C TYR A 90 -11.23 6.12 11.54
N VAL A 91 -11.29 7.45 11.66
CA VAL A 91 -10.29 8.32 11.02
C VAL A 91 -8.91 8.15 11.63
N ASN A 92 -8.80 8.04 12.96
CA ASN A 92 -7.52 7.79 13.62
C ASN A 92 -6.95 6.43 13.20
N ALA A 93 -7.77 5.37 13.17
CA ALA A 93 -7.34 4.05 12.69
C ALA A 93 -6.90 4.07 11.22
N ALA A 94 -7.59 4.82 10.37
CA ALA A 94 -7.22 5.00 8.97
C ALA A 94 -5.87 5.73 8.82
N TRP A 95 -5.59 6.74 9.63
CA TRP A 95 -4.28 7.40 9.65
C TRP A 95 -3.16 6.49 10.15
N VAL A 96 -3.42 5.67 11.18
CA VAL A 96 -2.48 4.64 11.62
C VAL A 96 -2.14 3.72 10.45
N PHE A 97 -3.15 3.21 9.73
CA PHE A 97 -2.93 2.39 8.53
C PHE A 97 -2.02 3.07 7.50
N VAL A 98 -2.29 4.34 7.16
CA VAL A 98 -1.51 5.12 6.18
C VAL A 98 -0.06 5.29 6.61
N VAL A 99 0.18 5.68 7.87
CA VAL A 99 1.53 5.94 8.39
C VAL A 99 2.37 4.67 8.37
N PHE A 100 1.82 3.56 8.88
CA PHE A 100 2.51 2.27 8.84
C PHE A 100 2.76 1.80 7.40
N ARG A 101 1.84 2.08 6.46
CA ARG A 101 2.05 1.79 5.03
C ARG A 101 3.18 2.60 4.43
N ALA A 102 3.22 3.91 4.70
CA ALA A 102 4.28 4.77 4.22
C ALA A 102 5.65 4.33 4.73
N LEU A 103 5.75 4.01 6.03
CA LEU A 103 6.97 3.47 6.63
C LEU A 103 7.35 2.10 6.04
N HIS A 104 6.39 1.20 5.87
CA HIS A 104 6.63 -0.10 5.24
C HIS A 104 7.20 0.07 3.82
N SER A 105 6.58 0.92 3.01
CA SER A 105 7.04 1.23 1.65
C SER A 105 8.42 1.87 1.63
N ALA A 106 8.72 2.79 2.56
CA ALA A 106 10.03 3.39 2.68
C ALA A 106 11.11 2.33 2.99
N VAL A 107 10.87 1.46 3.99
CA VAL A 107 11.79 0.38 4.36
C VAL A 107 11.98 -0.60 3.20
N HIS A 108 10.90 -1.03 2.54
CA HIS A 108 10.95 -1.99 1.45
C HIS A 108 11.75 -1.45 0.25
N CYS A 109 11.52 -0.19 -0.12
CA CYS A 109 12.16 0.46 -1.27
C CYS A 109 13.62 0.86 -1.05
N THR A 110 14.10 0.95 0.20
CA THR A 110 15.45 1.45 0.53
C THR A 110 16.41 0.35 0.95
N PHE A 111 16.35 -0.10 2.20
CA PHE A 111 17.30 -1.05 2.79
C PHE A 111 16.69 -2.44 3.05
N ASN A 112 15.39 -2.61 2.85
CA ASN A 112 14.68 -3.90 2.82
C ASN A 112 14.93 -4.82 4.03
N LEU A 113 14.88 -4.26 5.25
CA LEU A 113 14.99 -5.05 6.47
C LEU A 113 13.71 -5.89 6.67
N ILE A 114 13.85 -7.21 6.51
CA ILE A 114 12.72 -8.17 6.49
C ILE A 114 11.92 -8.15 7.79
N ILE A 115 12.58 -8.10 8.95
CA ILE A 115 11.90 -8.11 10.24
C ILE A 115 11.11 -6.82 10.47
N LEU A 116 11.70 -5.67 10.13
CA LEU A 116 11.07 -4.37 10.30
C LEU A 116 9.87 -4.22 9.36
N ARG A 117 10.02 -4.60 8.09
CA ARG A 117 8.91 -4.53 7.12
C ARG A 117 7.76 -5.45 7.56
N PHE A 118 8.05 -6.63 8.11
CA PHE A 118 7.02 -7.54 8.62
C PHE A 118 6.18 -6.89 9.73
N TYR A 119 6.82 -6.29 10.75
CA TYR A 119 6.08 -5.61 11.81
C TYR A 119 5.29 -4.41 11.30
N LEU A 120 5.85 -3.59 10.40
CA LEU A 120 5.15 -2.46 9.80
C LEU A 120 3.90 -2.91 9.01
N TYR A 121 4.03 -3.99 8.23
CA TYR A 121 2.91 -4.60 7.52
C TYR A 121 1.85 -5.15 8.49
N LEU A 122 2.27 -5.81 9.57
CA LEU A 122 1.39 -6.38 10.57
C LEU A 122 0.56 -5.30 11.26
N PHE A 123 1.20 -4.23 11.78
CA PHE A 123 0.50 -3.14 12.45
C PHE A 123 -0.44 -2.38 11.50
N SER A 124 -0.01 -2.16 10.25
CA SER A 124 -0.89 -1.62 9.22
C SER A 124 -2.13 -2.50 9.03
N THR A 125 -1.94 -3.80 8.88
CA THR A 125 -3.03 -4.75 8.65
C THR A 125 -3.97 -4.81 9.85
N LEU A 126 -3.46 -4.80 11.08
CA LEU A 126 -4.27 -4.77 12.30
C LEU A 126 -5.20 -3.55 12.36
N ALA A 127 -4.77 -2.39 11.86
CA ALA A 127 -5.65 -1.22 11.77
C ALA A 127 -6.84 -1.47 10.83
N VAL A 128 -6.64 -2.16 9.70
CA VAL A 128 -7.72 -2.54 8.78
C VAL A 128 -8.66 -3.57 9.41
N TRP A 129 -8.11 -4.57 10.11
CA TRP A 129 -8.91 -5.53 10.86
C TRP A 129 -9.79 -4.86 11.92
N PHE A 130 -9.23 -3.91 12.66
CA PHE A 130 -9.97 -3.14 13.65
C PHE A 130 -11.13 -2.37 13.00
N ILE A 131 -10.88 -1.67 11.88
CA ILE A 131 -11.93 -0.97 11.14
C ILE A 131 -13.02 -1.94 10.68
N ALA A 132 -12.64 -3.07 10.08
CA ALA A 132 -13.56 -4.07 9.54
C ALA A 132 -14.43 -4.71 10.64
N ILE A 133 -13.82 -5.19 11.72
CA ILE A 133 -14.52 -5.84 12.83
C ILE A 133 -15.50 -4.85 13.47
N ARG A 134 -15.04 -3.62 13.74
CA ARG A 134 -15.88 -2.60 14.35
C ARG A 134 -17.06 -2.22 13.46
N ALA A 135 -16.82 -2.05 12.16
CA ALA A 135 -17.87 -1.77 11.18
C ALA A 135 -18.90 -2.92 11.12
N ALA A 136 -18.44 -4.17 11.12
CA ALA A 136 -19.31 -5.34 11.12
C ALA A 136 -20.16 -5.43 12.40
N ILE A 137 -19.56 -5.21 13.58
CA ILE A 137 -20.30 -5.22 14.86
C ILE A 137 -21.40 -4.16 14.87
N ILE A 138 -21.11 -2.94 14.39
CA ILE A 138 -22.12 -1.88 14.34
C ILE A 138 -23.22 -2.23 13.34
N HIS A 139 -22.88 -2.83 12.20
CA HIS A 139 -23.87 -3.18 11.19
C HIS A 139 -24.81 -4.32 11.59
N PHE A 140 -24.28 -5.38 12.24
CA PHE A 140 -25.07 -6.54 12.68
C PHE A 140 -25.69 -6.35 14.06
N GLY A 141 -25.21 -5.38 14.84
CA GLY A 141 -25.71 -5.05 16.17
C GLY A 141 -26.88 -4.05 16.18
N THR A 142 -27.25 -3.49 15.03
CA THR A 142 -28.43 -2.63 14.80
C THR A 142 -29.54 -3.42 14.13
#